data_AF-A0A5Q0QC45-F1
#
_entry.id   AF-A0A5Q0QC45-F1
#
_cell.length_a   1.000
_cell.length_b   1.000
_cell.length_c   1.000
_cell.angle_alpha   90.00
_cell.angle_beta   90.00
_cell.angle_gamma   90.00
#
_symmetry.space_group_name_H-M   'P 1'
#
loop_
_entity.id
_entity.type
_entity.pdbx_description
1 polymer ?
#
loop_
_entity_poly.entity_id
_entity_poly.type
_entity_poly.pdbx_seq_one_letter_code
_entity_poly.pdbx_strand_id
1 'polypeptide(L)'
;MKNDVSRRGFIKTTAMASLGIGMLGPQTNFFEHLSTSQKGKRVGIIGLDTSHATAFTKSLNGENPDPKFKGYKVVAAVAQGSKDIPSSIERVPKYIEEVKKYGVEIVKDIQALLKKVDVVLLESNDGRVHLEQAIPVIKAKKTLFIDKPIAASYKDAKQIFDLAKQYQVPVFSTSSLRFMEKVKEVKSGSIGKVLGADTFSPAALEPNHPDFFWYGIHGIEILFALMGTGCESVTRVHTEGTDVVVGKWNDGRIGTFRGLRVGKHDYGGTVFGEKGNTTLGQFRGYDSLLEEIITFFETGTPPVSSEETLEICAFIEAADESKRQQGKPVSLIKA
;
A
#
# COMPACT_ATOMS: atom_id res chain seq x y z
N MET A 1 -56.61 -43.23 -21.95
CA MET A 1 -56.83 -44.66 -22.29
C MET A 1 -56.59 -44.84 -23.79
N LYS A 2 -55.67 -45.76 -24.13
CA LYS A 2 -55.31 -46.31 -25.46
C LYS A 2 -54.51 -45.33 -26.37
N ASN A 3 -53.19 -45.51 -26.51
CA ASN A 3 -52.44 -46.48 -27.35
C ASN A 3 -52.84 -46.34 -28.83
N ASP A 4 -52.01 -46.38 -29.85
CA ASP A 4 -50.60 -46.75 -30.10
C ASP A 4 -50.45 -46.44 -31.61
N VAL A 5 -49.36 -45.86 -32.12
CA VAL A 5 -48.92 -46.21 -33.50
C VAL A 5 -47.40 -46.20 -33.57
N SER A 6 -46.91 -47.36 -33.99
CA SER A 6 -45.55 -47.85 -33.94
C SER A 6 -44.76 -47.57 -35.22
N ARG A 7 -43.45 -47.80 -35.10
CA ARG A 7 -42.42 -47.86 -36.15
C ARG A 7 -42.76 -48.90 -37.23
N ARG A 8 -42.61 -48.51 -38.50
CA ARG A 8 -42.22 -49.27 -39.72
C ARG A 8 -42.46 -48.31 -40.89
N GLY A 9 -41.58 -47.99 -41.82
CA GLY A 9 -40.30 -48.51 -42.26
C GLY A 9 -40.18 -48.08 -43.75
N PHE A 10 -38.95 -48.05 -44.25
CA PHE A 10 -38.64 -48.16 -45.68
C PHE A 10 -38.73 -46.91 -46.60
N ILE A 11 -37.54 -46.32 -46.82
CA ILE A 11 -36.90 -46.06 -48.13
C ILE A 11 -37.81 -45.45 -49.21
N LYS A 12 -37.59 -44.16 -49.48
CA LYS A 12 -37.67 -43.63 -50.85
C LYS A 12 -36.44 -42.78 -51.15
N THR A 13 -35.59 -43.36 -51.97
CA THR A 13 -34.47 -42.75 -52.68
C THR A 13 -34.95 -42.38 -54.08
N THR A 14 -34.97 -41.09 -54.43
CA THR A 14 -34.85 -40.55 -55.81
C THR A 14 -34.55 -39.05 -55.65
N ALA A 15 -33.29 -38.56 -55.77
CA ALA A 15 -32.59 -38.21 -57.02
C ALA A 15 -33.42 -37.20 -57.87
N MET A 16 -33.01 -36.00 -58.27
CA MET A 16 -31.70 -35.35 -58.42
C MET A 16 -31.90 -33.81 -58.42
N ALA A 17 -30.94 -33.07 -57.87
CA ALA A 17 -30.62 -31.68 -58.27
C ALA A 17 -29.23 -31.38 -57.66
N SER A 18 -28.16 -31.59 -58.43
CA SER A 18 -27.45 -30.56 -59.20
C SER A 18 -26.35 -29.86 -58.41
N LEU A 19 -25.11 -30.03 -58.90
CA LEU A 19 -23.92 -29.20 -58.70
C LEU A 19 -23.23 -29.30 -57.32
N GLY A 20 -22.24 -30.18 -57.27
CA GLY A 20 -21.15 -30.07 -56.29
C GLY A 20 -20.20 -28.93 -56.68
N ILE A 21 -20.13 -27.91 -55.83
CA ILE A 21 -18.95 -27.07 -55.61
C ILE A 21 -18.85 -26.91 -54.10
N GLY A 22 -17.77 -27.42 -53.52
CA GLY A 22 -17.48 -27.32 -52.11
C GLY A 22 -17.27 -25.87 -51.70
N MET A 23 -18.07 -25.39 -50.74
CA MET A 23 -17.77 -24.20 -49.97
C MET A 23 -17.21 -24.61 -48.62
N LEU A 24 -15.88 -24.68 -48.56
CA LEU A 24 -15.12 -24.49 -47.33
C LEU A 24 -15.26 -23.00 -46.96
N GLY A 25 -16.26 -22.67 -46.14
CA GLY A 25 -16.27 -21.42 -45.39
C GLY A 25 -15.49 -21.62 -44.09
N PRO A 26 -14.58 -20.71 -43.69
CA PRO A 26 -13.92 -20.83 -42.40
C PRO A 26 -14.98 -20.72 -41.31
N GLN A 27 -15.05 -21.77 -40.49
CA GLN A 27 -15.82 -21.78 -39.26
C GLN A 27 -15.49 -20.53 -38.47
N THR A 28 -16.49 -19.69 -38.26
CA THR A 28 -16.42 -18.59 -37.32
C THR A 28 -15.98 -19.16 -35.97
N ASN A 29 -14.78 -18.77 -35.53
CA ASN A 29 -14.21 -19.04 -34.21
C ASN A 29 -15.15 -18.50 -33.12
N PHE A 30 -16.18 -19.25 -32.76
CA PHE A 30 -17.11 -18.93 -31.69
C PHE A 30 -16.57 -19.35 -30.30
N PHE A 31 -15.26 -19.64 -30.20
CA PHE A 31 -14.58 -20.06 -28.97
C PHE A 31 -13.23 -19.36 -28.75
N GLU A 32 -13.03 -18.15 -29.29
CA GLU A 32 -11.94 -17.24 -28.85
C GLU A 32 -12.49 -16.17 -27.88
N HIS A 33 -13.20 -16.64 -26.86
CA HIS A 33 -13.30 -15.94 -25.58
C HIS A 33 -12.84 -16.87 -24.45
N LEU A 34 -11.75 -17.59 -24.72
CA LEU A 34 -10.89 -18.12 -23.68
C LEU A 34 -10.28 -16.92 -22.97
N SER A 35 -10.85 -16.60 -21.81
CA SER A 35 -10.17 -16.04 -20.64
C SER A 35 -8.78 -15.53 -20.97
N THR A 36 -8.64 -14.24 -21.23
CA THR A 36 -7.38 -13.57 -20.95
C THR A 36 -7.20 -13.66 -19.43
N SER A 37 -6.69 -14.80 -18.97
CA SER A 37 -6.11 -14.93 -17.65
C SER A 37 -5.10 -13.80 -17.56
N GLN A 38 -5.49 -12.72 -16.88
CA GLN A 38 -4.61 -11.60 -16.60
C GLN A 38 -3.48 -12.22 -15.79
N LYS A 39 -2.36 -12.50 -16.45
CA LYS A 39 -1.26 -13.25 -15.85
C LYS A 39 -0.55 -12.29 -14.90
N GLY A 40 -1.11 -12.15 -13.70
CA GLY A 40 -0.57 -11.29 -12.67
C GLY A 40 0.88 -11.64 -12.35
N LYS A 41 1.58 -10.66 -11.79
CA LYS A 41 3.02 -10.78 -11.56
C LYS A 41 3.31 -11.49 -10.24
N ARG A 42 4.53 -12.03 -10.14
CA ARG A 42 5.04 -12.66 -8.93
C ARG A 42 5.54 -11.60 -7.97
N VAL A 43 4.95 -11.53 -6.79
CA VAL A 43 5.29 -10.59 -5.72
C VAL A 43 6.26 -11.26 -4.75
N GLY A 44 7.31 -10.53 -4.39
CA GLY A 44 8.20 -10.88 -3.30
C GLY A 44 7.96 -10.02 -2.07
N ILE A 45 8.07 -10.60 -0.88
CA ILE A 45 8.02 -9.87 0.39
C ILE A 45 9.42 -9.86 1.05
N ILE A 46 9.86 -8.69 1.51
CA ILE A 46 11.04 -8.52 2.38
C ILE A 46 10.57 -8.10 3.76
N GLY A 47 10.77 -8.93 4.77
CA GLY A 47 10.29 -8.72 6.14
C GLY A 47 8.98 -9.45 6.41
N LEU A 48 8.94 -10.25 7.48
CA LEU A 48 7.72 -10.92 7.96
C LEU A 48 7.46 -10.57 9.42
N ASP A 49 7.47 -9.28 9.76
CA ASP A 49 7.29 -8.77 11.13
C ASP A 49 6.23 -7.65 11.26
N THR A 50 5.64 -7.23 10.14
CA THR A 50 4.43 -6.39 10.08
C THR A 50 3.19 -7.22 9.74
N SER A 51 2.01 -6.79 10.21
CA SER A 51 0.74 -7.44 9.86
C SER A 51 0.38 -7.31 8.38
N HIS A 52 0.95 -6.32 7.67
CA HIS A 52 0.70 -6.10 6.24
C HIS A 52 1.20 -7.28 5.40
N ALA A 53 2.35 -7.87 5.72
CA ALA A 53 2.90 -9.02 5.01
C ALA A 53 1.91 -10.20 4.95
N THR A 54 1.28 -10.54 6.08
CA THR A 54 0.32 -11.67 6.13
C THR A 54 -1.03 -11.29 5.56
N ALA A 55 -1.49 -10.05 5.78
CA ALA A 55 -2.75 -9.56 5.22
C ALA A 55 -2.71 -9.47 3.68
N PHE A 56 -1.66 -8.90 3.10
CA PHE A 56 -1.46 -8.83 1.65
C PHE A 56 -1.34 -10.23 1.04
N THR A 57 -0.58 -11.13 1.68
CA THR A 57 -0.50 -12.53 1.23
C THR A 57 -1.89 -13.17 1.21
N LYS A 58 -2.69 -13.00 2.26
CA LYS A 58 -4.06 -13.55 2.31
C LYS A 58 -4.95 -13.00 1.20
N SER A 59 -4.91 -11.70 0.93
CA SER A 59 -5.74 -11.07 -0.11
C SER A 59 -5.32 -11.51 -1.52
N LEU A 60 -4.03 -11.70 -1.79
CA LEU A 60 -3.50 -12.09 -3.10
C LEU A 60 -3.55 -13.60 -3.37
N ASN A 61 -3.34 -14.43 -2.34
CA ASN A 61 -3.18 -15.88 -2.49
C ASN A 61 -4.34 -16.70 -1.92
N GLY A 62 -5.39 -16.05 -1.38
CA GLY A 62 -6.59 -16.74 -0.90
C GLY A 62 -7.26 -17.63 -1.95
N GLU A 63 -8.22 -18.47 -1.55
CA GLU A 63 -8.88 -19.42 -2.46
C GLU A 63 -9.57 -18.73 -3.65
N ASN A 64 -10.17 -17.56 -3.41
CA ASN A 64 -10.83 -16.74 -4.41
C ASN A 64 -10.36 -15.28 -4.25
N PRO A 65 -9.15 -14.94 -4.74
CA PRO A 65 -8.64 -13.58 -4.63
C PRO A 65 -9.52 -12.64 -5.48
N ASP A 66 -9.78 -11.45 -4.95
CA ASP A 66 -10.61 -10.45 -5.62
C ASP A 66 -10.04 -10.11 -7.02
N PRO A 67 -10.85 -10.11 -8.10
CA PRO A 67 -10.41 -9.76 -9.44
C PRO A 67 -9.67 -8.42 -9.54
N LYS A 68 -9.93 -7.46 -8.64
CA LYS A 68 -9.22 -6.16 -8.60
C LYS A 68 -7.71 -6.32 -8.38
N PHE A 69 -7.26 -7.45 -7.82
CA PHE A 69 -5.84 -7.75 -7.64
C PHE A 69 -5.15 -8.35 -8.88
N LYS A 70 -5.87 -8.46 -10.01
CA LYS A 70 -5.31 -8.77 -11.34
C LYS A 70 -4.43 -10.03 -11.39
N GLY A 71 -4.75 -11.01 -10.55
CA GLY A 71 -4.03 -12.28 -10.47
C GLY A 71 -2.61 -12.21 -9.89
N TYR A 72 -2.21 -11.10 -9.27
CA TYR A 72 -0.93 -11.00 -8.57
C TYR A 72 -0.88 -12.00 -7.42
N LYS A 73 0.29 -12.60 -7.20
CA LYS A 73 0.50 -13.59 -6.12
C LYS A 73 1.83 -13.38 -5.43
N VAL A 74 1.83 -13.48 -4.10
CA VAL A 74 3.06 -13.60 -3.32
C VAL A 74 3.62 -14.99 -3.56
N VAL A 75 4.84 -15.10 -4.08
CA VAL A 75 5.45 -16.42 -4.38
C VAL A 75 6.62 -16.75 -3.47
N ALA A 76 7.29 -15.73 -2.94
CA ALA A 76 8.44 -15.90 -2.06
C ALA A 76 8.54 -14.75 -1.04
N ALA A 77 9.12 -15.05 0.12
CA ALA A 77 9.37 -14.07 1.17
C ALA A 77 10.72 -14.30 1.86
N VAL A 78 11.37 -13.23 2.27
CA VAL A 78 12.50 -13.24 3.20
C VAL A 78 11.99 -12.81 4.57
N ALA A 79 12.18 -13.64 5.59
CA ALA A 79 11.63 -13.39 6.92
C ALA A 79 12.33 -12.24 7.67
N GLN A 80 13.62 -12.02 7.40
CA GLN A 80 14.42 -11.02 8.10
C GLN A 80 13.88 -9.60 7.86
N GLY A 81 13.57 -8.91 8.96
CA GLY A 81 13.15 -7.51 8.99
C GLY A 81 13.88 -6.74 10.09
N SER A 82 13.17 -6.42 11.17
CA SER A 82 13.69 -5.72 12.36
C SER A 82 14.85 -6.47 13.02
N LYS A 83 15.90 -5.75 13.40
CA LYS A 83 17.12 -6.34 14.00
C LYS A 83 17.03 -6.53 15.51
N ASP A 84 16.40 -5.59 16.22
CA ASP A 84 16.45 -5.47 17.68
C ASP A 84 15.13 -4.96 18.29
N ILE A 85 14.00 -5.06 17.57
CA ILE A 85 12.67 -4.67 18.07
C ILE A 85 11.92 -5.93 18.54
N PRO A 86 11.77 -6.16 19.87
CA PRO A 86 11.24 -7.41 20.40
C PRO A 86 9.85 -7.75 19.84
N SER A 87 8.94 -6.77 19.84
CA SER A 87 7.55 -6.94 19.37
C SER A 87 7.45 -7.33 17.90
N SER A 88 8.47 -7.02 17.09
CA SER A 88 8.55 -7.37 15.67
C SER A 88 9.18 -8.76 15.50
N ILE A 89 10.29 -9.04 16.19
CA ILE A 89 10.99 -10.34 16.15
C ILE A 89 10.07 -11.48 16.61
N GLU A 90 9.31 -11.28 17.69
CA GLU A 90 8.40 -12.28 18.25
C GLU A 90 7.28 -12.71 17.28
N ARG A 91 6.92 -11.86 16.30
CA ARG A 91 5.88 -12.16 15.31
C ARG A 91 6.38 -13.05 14.18
N VAL A 92 7.68 -13.01 13.87
CA VAL A 92 8.26 -13.64 12.68
C VAL A 92 7.93 -15.14 12.57
N PRO A 93 8.08 -15.98 13.62
CA PRO A 93 7.76 -17.40 13.51
C PRO A 93 6.30 -17.65 13.13
N LYS A 94 5.37 -16.87 13.71
CA LYS A 94 3.94 -16.99 13.40
C LYS A 94 3.66 -16.55 11.97
N TYR A 95 4.22 -15.43 11.52
CA TYR A 95 3.97 -14.90 10.19
C TYR A 95 4.56 -15.77 9.07
N ILE A 96 5.70 -16.42 9.31
CA ILE A 96 6.24 -17.47 8.42
C ILE A 96 5.20 -18.57 8.22
N GLU A 97 4.63 -19.10 9.29
CA GLU A 97 3.63 -20.18 9.19
C GLU A 97 2.32 -19.70 8.56
N GLU A 98 1.93 -18.43 8.75
CA GLU A 98 0.76 -17.85 8.08
C GLU A 98 0.95 -17.76 6.56
N VAL A 99 2.08 -17.23 6.08
CA VAL A 99 2.29 -17.08 4.62
C VAL A 99 2.53 -18.42 3.92
N LYS A 100 3.16 -19.39 4.59
CA LYS A 100 3.34 -20.75 4.05
C LYS A 100 2.03 -21.46 3.75
N LYS A 101 0.97 -21.23 4.54
CA LYS A 101 -0.38 -21.77 4.29
C LYS A 101 -0.94 -21.32 2.93
N TYR A 102 -0.46 -20.18 2.43
CA TYR A 102 -0.81 -19.63 1.13
C TYR A 102 0.20 -19.99 0.02
N GLY A 103 1.06 -20.98 0.26
CA GLY A 103 2.03 -21.48 -0.72
C GLY A 103 3.25 -20.58 -0.94
N VAL A 104 3.53 -19.63 -0.05
CA VAL A 104 4.69 -18.74 -0.16
C VAL A 104 5.97 -19.46 0.26
N GLU A 105 6.98 -19.44 -0.61
CA GLU A 105 8.31 -20.00 -0.32
C GLU A 105 9.13 -19.05 0.57
N ILE A 106 9.65 -19.54 1.70
CA ILE A 106 10.59 -18.76 2.52
C ILE A 106 12.00 -18.95 1.99
N VAL A 107 12.61 -17.88 1.50
CA VAL A 107 13.96 -17.89 0.94
C VAL A 107 14.96 -17.26 1.91
N LYS A 108 16.22 -17.67 1.77
CA LYS A 108 17.28 -17.34 2.74
C LYS A 108 17.69 -15.86 2.78
N ASP A 109 17.60 -15.15 1.65
CA ASP A 109 18.11 -13.79 1.50
C ASP A 109 17.42 -13.05 0.35
N ILE A 110 17.60 -11.73 0.30
CA ILE A 110 17.01 -10.84 -0.72
C ILE A 110 17.51 -11.22 -2.12
N GLN A 111 18.75 -11.71 -2.27
CA GLN A 111 19.27 -12.11 -3.58
C GLN A 111 18.56 -13.34 -4.14
N ALA A 112 18.22 -14.31 -3.29
CA ALA A 112 17.40 -15.47 -3.66
C ALA A 112 15.96 -15.05 -4.00
N LEU A 113 15.39 -14.09 -3.26
CA LEU A 113 14.07 -13.53 -3.53
C LEU A 113 14.00 -12.91 -4.93
N LEU A 114 14.94 -12.03 -5.26
CA LEU A 114 14.95 -11.25 -6.50
C LEU A 114 15.02 -12.11 -7.78
N LYS A 115 15.52 -13.35 -7.67
CA LYS A 115 15.55 -14.33 -8.79
C LYS A 115 14.18 -14.94 -9.09
N LYS A 116 13.23 -14.85 -8.16
CA LYS A 116 11.92 -15.53 -8.23
C LYS A 116 10.75 -14.58 -8.50
N VAL A 117 10.97 -13.27 -8.40
CA VAL A 117 9.88 -12.28 -8.34
C VAL A 117 10.03 -11.19 -9.39
N ASP A 118 8.92 -10.53 -9.70
CA ASP A 118 8.81 -9.48 -10.71
C ASP A 118 8.71 -8.09 -10.05
N VAL A 119 8.07 -8.02 -8.88
CA VAL A 119 7.88 -6.81 -8.06
C VAL A 119 8.07 -7.13 -6.57
N VAL A 120 8.34 -6.12 -5.75
CA VAL A 120 8.68 -6.30 -4.33
C VAL A 120 7.82 -5.42 -3.43
N LEU A 121 7.34 -6.03 -2.35
CA LEU A 121 6.80 -5.39 -1.16
C LEU A 121 7.89 -5.45 -0.07
N LEU A 122 8.36 -4.31 0.40
CA LEU A 122 9.25 -4.23 1.56
C LEU A 122 8.39 -3.92 2.78
N GLU A 123 8.22 -4.94 3.61
CA GLU A 123 7.26 -5.06 4.71
C GLU A 123 8.01 -5.31 6.03
N SER A 124 9.21 -4.76 6.17
CA SER A 124 9.88 -4.72 7.46
C SER A 124 9.20 -3.65 8.31
N ASN A 125 8.86 -3.96 9.56
CA ASN A 125 8.21 -2.98 10.43
C ASN A 125 9.18 -1.86 10.89
N ASP A 126 10.48 -2.14 10.86
CA ASP A 126 11.56 -1.22 11.25
C ASP A 126 12.07 -0.39 10.07
N GLY A 127 11.75 0.91 10.06
CA GLY A 127 12.19 1.83 9.01
C GLY A 127 13.71 2.00 8.91
N ARG A 128 14.49 1.64 9.95
CA ARG A 128 15.96 1.80 9.95
C ARG A 128 16.66 0.85 8.98
N VAL A 129 16.03 -0.27 8.62
CA VAL A 129 16.62 -1.26 7.71
C VAL A 129 16.19 -1.07 6.25
N HIS A 130 15.23 -0.18 5.97
CA HIS A 130 14.64 -0.05 4.64
C HIS A 130 15.65 0.36 3.56
N LEU A 131 16.55 1.30 3.85
CA LEU A 131 17.58 1.70 2.86
C LEU A 131 18.48 0.52 2.48
N GLU A 132 18.99 -0.22 3.47
CA GLU A 132 19.82 -1.42 3.26
C GLU A 132 19.08 -2.46 2.39
N GLN A 133 17.81 -2.69 2.69
CA GLN A 133 16.97 -3.68 2.00
C GLN A 133 16.49 -3.22 0.62
N ALA A 134 16.28 -1.92 0.40
CA ALA A 134 15.83 -1.35 -0.87
C ALA A 134 16.95 -1.31 -1.92
N ILE A 135 18.20 -1.07 -1.52
CA ILE A 135 19.37 -1.03 -2.41
C ILE A 135 19.45 -2.23 -3.38
N PRO A 136 19.41 -3.50 -2.93
CA PRO A 136 19.48 -4.64 -3.84
C PRO A 136 18.28 -4.73 -4.79
N VAL A 137 17.08 -4.34 -4.34
CA VAL A 137 15.86 -4.34 -5.16
C VAL A 137 15.95 -3.32 -6.29
N ILE A 138 16.36 -2.09 -5.96
CA ILE A 138 16.56 -0.99 -6.90
C ILE A 138 17.66 -1.35 -7.91
N LYS A 139 18.79 -1.91 -7.47
CA LYS A 139 19.86 -2.38 -8.36
C LYS A 139 19.41 -3.49 -9.31
N ALA A 140 18.47 -4.34 -8.87
CA ALA A 140 17.86 -5.38 -9.70
C ALA A 140 16.73 -4.86 -10.61
N LYS A 141 16.47 -3.55 -10.61
CA LYS A 141 15.44 -2.87 -11.41
C LYS A 141 14.03 -3.43 -11.21
N LYS A 142 13.69 -3.82 -9.98
CA LYS A 142 12.37 -4.30 -9.62
C LYS A 142 11.54 -3.15 -9.03
N THR A 143 10.33 -2.97 -9.54
CA THR A 143 9.37 -2.01 -8.97
C THR A 143 9.13 -2.36 -7.50
N LEU A 144 9.18 -1.34 -6.64
CA LEU A 144 9.27 -1.52 -5.19
C LEU A 144 8.25 -0.64 -4.47
N PHE A 145 7.39 -1.29 -3.69
CA PHE A 145 6.62 -0.63 -2.65
C PHE A 145 7.33 -0.83 -1.31
N ILE A 146 7.42 0.22 -0.50
CA ILE A 146 7.97 0.17 0.85
C ILE A 146 6.85 0.57 1.80
N ASP A 147 6.47 -0.31 2.73
CA ASP A 147 5.48 0.03 3.75
C ASP A 147 6.00 1.18 4.64
N LYS A 148 5.09 1.90 5.27
CA LYS A 148 5.44 3.05 6.08
C LYS A 148 6.19 2.62 7.36
N PRO A 149 7.17 3.43 7.81
CA PRO A 149 7.72 4.60 7.13
C PRO A 149 8.65 4.21 5.97
N ILE A 150 8.80 5.07 4.95
CA ILE A 150 9.76 4.84 3.85
C ILE A 150 11.18 4.53 4.36
N ALA A 151 11.58 5.21 5.43
CA ALA A 151 12.79 5.03 6.21
C ALA A 151 12.61 5.69 7.59
N ALA A 152 13.52 5.44 8.53
CA ALA A 152 13.49 6.07 9.85
C ALA A 152 14.24 7.42 9.93
N SER A 153 14.56 8.04 8.79
CA SER A 153 15.14 9.38 8.70
C SER A 153 14.86 10.00 7.33
N TYR A 154 14.84 11.34 7.27
CA TYR A 154 14.74 12.09 6.01
C TYR A 154 15.92 11.75 5.09
N LYS A 155 17.13 11.66 5.65
CA LYS A 155 18.35 11.37 4.91
C LYS A 155 18.26 10.04 4.17
N ASP A 156 17.84 8.98 4.86
CA ASP A 156 17.74 7.65 4.26
C ASP A 156 16.58 7.57 3.27
N ALA A 157 15.45 8.22 3.57
CA ALA A 157 14.33 8.34 2.63
C ALA A 157 14.77 9.01 1.32
N LYS A 158 15.51 10.12 1.42
CA LYS A 158 16.06 10.82 0.26
C LYS A 158 17.02 9.93 -0.53
N GLN A 159 17.88 9.19 0.16
CA GLN A 159 18.81 8.28 -0.49
C GLN A 159 18.09 7.15 -1.25
N ILE A 160 16.98 6.62 -0.73
CA ILE A 160 16.14 5.63 -1.43
C ILE A 160 15.60 6.24 -2.73
N PHE A 161 15.00 7.43 -2.68
CA PHE A 161 14.43 8.07 -3.87
C PHE A 161 15.50 8.51 -4.88
N ASP A 162 16.65 9.02 -4.43
CA ASP A 162 17.78 9.38 -5.29
C ASP A 162 18.31 8.14 -6.04
N LEU A 163 18.47 7.01 -5.33
CA LEU A 163 18.86 5.74 -5.94
C LEU A 163 17.80 5.23 -6.93
N ALA A 164 16.53 5.26 -6.54
CA ALA A 164 15.42 4.86 -7.41
C ALA A 164 15.42 5.66 -8.73
N LYS A 165 15.61 6.99 -8.63
CA LYS A 165 15.74 7.88 -9.79
C LYS A 165 16.96 7.55 -10.64
N GLN A 166 18.12 7.34 -10.02
CA GLN A 166 19.36 6.98 -10.71
C GLN A 166 19.21 5.67 -11.51
N TYR A 167 18.54 4.67 -10.95
CA TYR A 167 18.34 3.36 -11.58
C TYR A 167 17.06 3.25 -12.41
N GLN A 168 16.26 4.34 -12.48
CA GLN A 168 14.98 4.41 -13.17
C GLN A 168 13.98 3.34 -12.69
N VAL A 169 13.89 3.17 -11.37
CA VAL A 169 13.00 2.22 -10.72
C VAL A 169 11.86 2.99 -10.06
N PRO A 170 10.59 2.68 -10.38
CA PRO A 170 9.47 3.25 -9.64
C PRO A 170 9.48 2.76 -8.18
N VAL A 171 9.38 3.70 -7.24
CA VAL A 171 9.33 3.44 -5.80
C VAL A 171 8.29 4.35 -5.16
N PHE A 172 7.48 3.83 -4.22
CA PHE A 172 6.68 4.66 -3.32
C PHE A 172 6.46 4.02 -1.96
N SER A 173 6.04 4.84 -1.00
CA SER A 173 5.64 4.47 0.36
C SER A 173 4.38 5.22 0.73
N THR A 174 3.54 4.59 1.55
CA THR A 174 2.28 5.19 1.97
C THR A 174 1.66 4.43 3.14
N SER A 175 0.81 5.10 3.93
CA SER A 175 -0.06 4.45 4.91
C SER A 175 -1.39 4.03 4.31
N SER A 176 -1.90 2.87 4.73
CA SER A 176 -3.25 2.39 4.37
C SER A 176 -4.37 3.33 4.82
N LEU A 177 -4.14 4.12 5.87
CA LEU A 177 -5.11 5.08 6.40
C LEU A 177 -5.42 6.23 5.44
N ARG A 178 -4.56 6.50 4.46
CA ARG A 178 -4.81 7.50 3.40
C ARG A 178 -5.94 7.09 2.45
N PHE A 179 -6.32 5.81 2.46
CA PHE A 179 -7.33 5.22 1.58
C PHE A 179 -8.62 4.86 2.32
N MET A 180 -8.82 5.41 3.53
CA MET A 180 -10.12 5.38 4.19
C MET A 180 -11.17 6.05 3.31
N GLU A 181 -12.38 5.50 3.29
CA GLU A 181 -13.50 5.97 2.44
C GLU A 181 -13.72 7.48 2.56
N LYS A 182 -13.78 7.99 3.80
CA LYS A 182 -13.99 9.42 4.04
C LYS A 182 -12.83 10.31 3.57
N VAL A 183 -11.58 9.83 3.64
CA VAL A 183 -10.42 10.54 3.08
C VAL A 183 -10.54 10.62 1.56
N LYS A 184 -10.93 9.52 0.90
CA LYS A 184 -11.19 9.51 -0.55
C LYS A 184 -12.30 10.48 -0.96
N GLU A 185 -13.41 10.51 -0.22
CA GLU A 185 -14.52 11.46 -0.45
C GLU A 185 -14.08 12.93 -0.28
N VAL A 186 -13.31 13.24 0.75
CA VAL A 186 -12.81 14.61 0.96
C VAL A 186 -11.88 15.01 -0.19
N LYS A 187 -10.97 14.12 -0.60
CA LYS A 187 -10.08 14.36 -1.75
C LYS A 187 -10.83 14.52 -3.07
N SER A 188 -12.02 13.92 -3.22
CA SER A 188 -12.89 14.12 -4.37
C SER A 188 -13.79 15.37 -4.26
N GLY A 189 -13.64 16.17 -3.20
CA GLY A 189 -14.25 17.49 -3.07
C GLY A 189 -15.61 17.50 -2.34
N SER A 190 -15.95 16.45 -1.59
CA SER A 190 -17.23 16.34 -0.87
C SER A 190 -17.52 17.51 0.07
N ILE A 191 -16.48 18.19 0.58
CA ILE A 191 -16.57 19.35 1.47
C ILE A 191 -16.01 20.64 0.86
N GLY A 192 -15.79 20.69 -0.46
CA GLY A 192 -15.10 21.81 -1.12
C GLY A 192 -13.61 21.87 -0.81
N LYS A 193 -13.00 23.06 -0.88
CA LYS A 193 -11.58 23.24 -0.56
C LYS A 193 -11.34 22.95 0.93
N VAL A 194 -10.34 22.12 1.24
CA VAL A 194 -9.90 21.88 2.63
C VAL A 194 -9.24 23.14 3.18
N LEU A 195 -9.72 23.59 4.34
CA LEU A 195 -9.25 24.79 5.07
C LEU A 195 -8.36 24.42 6.27
N GLY A 196 -8.46 23.19 6.77
CA GLY A 196 -7.66 22.66 7.87
C GLY A 196 -8.07 21.22 8.21
N ALA A 197 -7.23 20.53 8.97
CA ALA A 197 -7.51 19.19 9.44
C ALA A 197 -6.86 18.93 10.80
N ASP A 198 -7.61 18.26 11.69
CA ASP A 198 -7.14 17.78 12.98
C ASP A 198 -7.18 16.25 12.98
N THR A 199 -6.02 15.61 13.03
CA THR A 199 -5.91 14.14 12.95
C THR A 199 -5.40 13.54 14.25
N PHE A 200 -5.69 12.27 14.48
CA PHE A 200 -5.17 11.53 15.61
C PHE A 200 -4.86 10.07 15.27
N SER A 201 -3.90 9.52 15.98
CA SER A 201 -3.57 8.09 15.98
C SER A 201 -2.88 7.72 17.30
N PRO A 202 -2.69 6.42 17.59
CA PRO A 202 -1.69 6.05 18.57
C PRO A 202 -0.32 6.57 18.14
N ALA A 203 0.55 6.82 19.11
CA ALA A 203 1.93 7.27 18.93
C ALA A 203 2.83 6.58 19.95
N ALA A 204 2.71 5.26 20.04
CA ALA A 204 3.59 4.44 20.86
C ALA A 204 5.06 4.74 20.53
N LEU A 205 5.93 4.62 21.54
CA LEU A 205 7.37 4.74 21.37
C LEU A 205 7.98 3.34 21.36
N GLU A 206 9.07 3.20 20.62
CA GLU A 206 9.91 2.01 20.63
C GLU A 206 11.34 2.45 20.96
N PRO A 207 11.94 1.99 22.07
CA PRO A 207 13.26 2.44 22.51
C PRO A 207 14.35 2.42 21.43
N ASN A 208 14.28 1.47 20.50
CA ASN A 208 15.26 1.31 19.45
C ASN A 208 14.91 2.07 18.15
N HIS A 209 13.73 2.70 18.05
CA HIS A 209 13.26 3.35 16.83
C HIS A 209 12.99 4.85 17.02
N PRO A 210 13.26 5.70 16.00
CA PRO A 210 12.89 7.10 16.04
C PRO A 210 11.38 7.33 16.27
N ASP A 211 11.09 8.27 17.18
CA ASP A 211 9.80 8.64 17.81
C ASP A 211 8.57 8.47 16.88
N PHE A 212 8.14 9.52 16.18
CA PHE A 212 6.93 9.42 15.37
C PHE A 212 7.06 8.56 14.12
N PHE A 213 8.28 8.28 13.64
CA PHE A 213 8.46 7.32 12.55
C PHE A 213 7.93 5.92 12.92
N TRP A 214 7.93 5.55 14.22
CA TRP A 214 7.43 4.25 14.65
C TRP A 214 5.91 4.09 14.49
N TYR A 215 5.15 5.01 15.09
CA TYR A 215 3.68 4.88 15.13
C TYR A 215 2.93 6.19 14.90
N GLY A 216 3.50 7.34 15.27
CA GLY A 216 2.88 8.65 15.04
C GLY A 216 2.65 8.96 13.55
N ILE A 217 3.45 8.37 12.67
CA ILE A 217 3.34 8.49 11.21
C ILE A 217 1.93 8.13 10.69
N HIS A 218 1.19 7.27 11.37
CA HIS A 218 -0.16 6.89 10.96
C HIS A 218 -1.11 8.10 10.86
N GLY A 219 -1.18 8.93 11.90
CA GLY A 219 -2.00 10.15 11.89
C GLY A 219 -1.41 11.24 11.00
N ILE A 220 -0.08 11.35 10.94
CA ILE A 220 0.61 12.30 10.06
C ILE A 220 0.32 12.01 8.58
N GLU A 221 0.29 10.73 8.19
CA GLU A 221 -0.07 10.33 6.82
C GLU A 221 -1.52 10.70 6.47
N ILE A 222 -2.45 10.56 7.41
CA ILE A 222 -3.82 11.06 7.24
C ILE A 222 -3.81 12.59 7.03
N LEU A 223 -3.04 13.31 7.85
CA LEU A 223 -2.95 14.77 7.78
C LEU A 223 -2.46 15.22 6.39
N PHE A 224 -1.38 14.62 5.89
CA PHE A 224 -0.84 14.94 4.57
C PHE A 224 -1.76 14.52 3.42
N ALA A 225 -2.46 13.38 3.53
CA ALA A 225 -3.46 13.00 2.53
C ALA A 225 -4.59 14.02 2.36
N LEU A 226 -4.92 14.76 3.43
CA LEU A 226 -5.98 15.78 3.44
C LEU A 226 -5.45 17.18 3.10
N MET A 227 -4.27 17.54 3.64
CA MET A 227 -3.71 18.88 3.54
C MET A 227 -2.82 19.07 2.31
N GLY A 228 -2.26 17.99 1.77
CA GLY A 228 -1.23 18.01 0.72
C GLY A 228 0.12 18.52 1.25
N THR A 229 1.05 18.73 0.32
CA THR A 229 2.37 19.35 0.58
C THR A 229 2.27 20.85 0.87
N GLY A 230 3.37 21.45 1.30
CA GLY A 230 3.51 22.88 1.55
C GLY A 230 3.58 23.27 3.03
N CYS A 231 3.79 22.32 3.94
CA CYS A 231 4.06 22.61 5.34
C CYS A 231 5.41 23.36 5.47
N GLU A 232 5.41 24.53 6.09
CA GLU A 232 6.61 25.37 6.24
C GLU A 232 7.29 25.17 7.60
N SER A 233 6.49 24.99 8.64
CA SER A 233 6.97 24.92 10.02
C SER A 233 6.04 24.14 10.92
N VAL A 234 6.60 23.52 11.96
CA VAL A 234 5.86 22.77 12.96
C VAL A 234 6.23 23.18 14.38
N THR A 235 5.26 23.08 15.27
CA THR A 235 5.45 23.15 16.72
C THR A 235 4.90 21.87 17.35
N ARG A 236 5.67 21.24 18.25
CA ARG A 236 5.25 20.05 19.01
C ARG A 236 5.18 20.37 20.51
N VAL A 237 4.00 20.19 21.09
CA VAL A 237 3.80 20.16 22.54
C VAL A 237 3.77 18.71 23.00
N HIS A 238 4.59 18.38 23.98
CA HIS A 238 4.80 17.01 24.44
C HIS A 238 4.47 16.85 25.94
N THR A 239 3.80 15.77 26.28
CA THR A 239 3.74 15.19 27.64
C THR A 239 4.03 13.70 27.56
N GLU A 240 4.11 12.98 28.68
CA GLU A 240 4.33 11.52 28.71
C GLU A 240 3.15 10.70 28.10
N GLY A 241 1.93 11.22 28.11
CA GLY A 241 0.76 10.52 27.57
C GLY A 241 0.38 10.90 26.14
N THR A 242 0.81 12.06 25.66
CA THR A 242 0.33 12.59 24.37
C THR A 242 1.26 13.63 23.76
N ASP A 243 1.13 13.82 22.46
CA ASP A 243 1.64 14.96 21.73
C ASP A 243 0.52 15.69 21.00
N VAL A 244 0.70 17.00 20.83
CA VAL A 244 -0.01 17.78 19.81
C VAL A 244 1.02 18.47 18.95
N VAL A 245 0.97 18.21 17.65
CA VAL A 245 1.77 18.88 16.63
C VAL A 245 0.88 19.82 15.86
N VAL A 246 1.32 21.06 15.66
CA VAL A 246 0.67 22.07 14.82
C VAL A 246 1.59 22.40 13.67
N GLY A 247 1.16 22.11 12.44
CA GLY A 247 1.85 22.48 11.22
C GLY A 247 1.19 23.68 10.55
N LYS A 248 2.02 24.58 10.00
CA LYS A 248 1.58 25.75 9.23
C LYS A 248 1.94 25.54 7.75
N TRP A 249 0.95 25.58 6.87
CA TRP A 249 1.14 25.50 5.43
C TRP A 249 1.38 26.88 4.82
N ASN A 250 2.06 26.90 3.67
CA ASN A 250 2.45 28.11 2.94
C ASN A 250 1.28 28.95 2.41
N ASP A 251 0.08 28.36 2.33
CA ASP A 251 -1.16 29.02 1.96
C ASP A 251 -1.96 29.51 3.18
N GLY A 252 -1.36 29.47 4.36
CA GLY A 252 -1.96 29.94 5.62
C GLY A 252 -2.83 28.92 6.33
N ARG A 253 -3.07 27.73 5.75
CA ARG A 253 -3.80 26.66 6.43
C ARG A 253 -3.02 26.13 7.62
N ILE A 254 -3.75 25.62 8.62
CA ILE A 254 -3.20 24.97 9.80
C ILE A 254 -3.72 23.54 9.85
N GLY A 255 -2.81 22.61 10.10
CA GLY A 255 -3.12 21.21 10.34
C GLY A 255 -2.59 20.76 11.69
N THR A 256 -3.30 19.88 12.39
CA THR A 256 -2.85 19.31 13.65
C THR A 256 -2.80 17.78 13.63
N PHE A 257 -1.86 17.26 14.39
CA PHE A 257 -1.77 15.83 14.70
C PHE A 257 -1.71 15.63 16.21
N ARG A 258 -2.59 14.77 16.73
CA ARG A 258 -2.58 14.30 18.11
C ARG A 258 -2.09 12.85 18.19
N GLY A 259 -0.91 12.67 18.78
CA GLY A 259 -0.38 11.35 19.10
C GLY A 259 -0.82 10.90 20.49
N LEU A 260 -1.40 9.72 20.62
CA LEU A 260 -1.86 9.15 21.90
C LEU A 260 -1.00 7.95 22.32
N ARG A 261 -0.50 7.95 23.56
CA ARG A 261 0.23 6.82 24.16
C ARG A 261 -0.59 6.07 25.22
N VAL A 262 -1.72 6.63 25.61
CA VAL A 262 -2.65 6.07 26.58
C VAL A 262 -4.08 6.13 26.04
N GLY A 263 -4.94 5.25 26.54
CA GLY A 263 -6.36 5.19 26.16
C GLY A 263 -6.64 4.23 25.00
N LYS A 264 -7.82 4.38 24.40
CA LYS A 264 -8.28 3.51 23.31
C LYS A 264 -7.51 3.82 22.02
N HIS A 265 -7.01 2.76 21.37
CA HIS A 265 -6.41 2.88 20.05
C HIS A 265 -7.49 3.13 19.01
N ASP A 266 -7.36 4.25 18.30
CA ASP A 266 -8.24 4.62 17.19
C ASP A 266 -7.50 5.55 16.22
N TYR A 267 -8.00 5.65 14.99
CA TYR A 267 -7.44 6.49 13.93
C TYR A 267 -8.55 7.36 13.35
N GLY A 268 -8.28 8.64 13.15
CA GLY A 268 -9.30 9.52 12.59
C GLY A 268 -8.92 10.98 12.65
N GLY A 269 -9.96 11.82 12.59
CA GLY A 269 -9.79 13.26 12.58
C GLY A 269 -11.05 14.01 12.20
N THR A 270 -10.97 15.33 12.26
CA THR A 270 -11.96 16.27 11.75
C THR A 270 -11.33 17.07 10.63
N VAL A 271 -12.05 17.25 9.53
CA VAL A 271 -11.62 18.03 8.38
C VAL A 271 -12.57 19.20 8.19
N PHE A 272 -12.00 20.38 7.98
CA PHE A 272 -12.72 21.62 7.80
C PHE A 272 -12.65 22.02 6.33
N GLY A 273 -13.80 22.23 5.71
CA GLY A 273 -13.90 22.56 4.30
C GLY A 273 -14.79 23.76 4.04
N GLU A 274 -14.62 24.37 2.88
CA GLU A 274 -15.40 25.53 2.42
C GLU A 274 -16.92 25.28 2.41
N LYS A 275 -17.34 24.04 2.10
CA LYS A 275 -18.77 23.65 2.01
C LYS A 275 -19.28 22.95 3.27
N GLY A 276 -18.42 22.75 4.27
CA GLY A 276 -18.78 22.08 5.52
C GLY A 276 -17.63 21.29 6.13
N ASN A 277 -17.91 20.70 7.28
CA ASN A 277 -16.94 19.91 8.04
C ASN A 277 -17.33 18.43 8.04
N THR A 278 -16.35 17.54 8.20
CA THR A 278 -16.62 16.11 8.33
C THR A 278 -15.65 15.45 9.30
N THR A 279 -16.08 14.36 9.92
CA THR A 279 -15.23 13.48 10.72
C THR A 279 -14.85 12.26 9.92
N LEU A 280 -13.60 11.82 10.05
CA LEU A 280 -13.11 10.62 9.38
C LEU A 280 -13.78 9.37 9.98
N GLY A 281 -14.10 8.42 9.09
CA GLY A 281 -14.68 7.14 9.47
C GLY A 281 -13.64 6.12 9.93
N GLN A 282 -14.12 4.92 10.28
CA GLN A 282 -13.27 3.83 10.74
C GLN A 282 -12.40 3.26 9.62
N PHE A 283 -11.20 2.82 10.00
CA PHE A 283 -10.34 2.01 9.14
C PHE A 283 -10.93 0.60 8.96
N ARG A 284 -11.10 0.16 7.70
CA ARG A 284 -11.75 -1.12 7.34
C ARG A 284 -10.80 -2.20 6.83
N GLY A 285 -9.49 -1.97 6.87
CA GLY A 285 -8.47 -2.94 6.43
C GLY A 285 -7.65 -2.46 5.23
N TYR A 286 -6.77 -3.36 4.76
CA TYR A 286 -5.66 -3.00 3.88
C TYR A 286 -5.94 -3.12 2.38
N ASP A 287 -7.09 -3.69 1.98
CA ASP A 287 -7.39 -3.98 0.57
C ASP A 287 -7.38 -2.71 -0.31
N SER A 288 -7.86 -1.58 0.22
CA SER A 288 -7.83 -0.30 -0.50
C SER A 288 -6.41 0.19 -0.79
N LEU A 289 -5.45 -0.10 0.08
CA LEU A 289 -4.02 0.17 -0.17
C LEU A 289 -3.47 -0.84 -1.18
N LEU A 290 -3.78 -2.11 -1.00
CA LEU A 290 -3.28 -3.17 -1.87
C LEU A 290 -3.72 -2.94 -3.33
N GLU A 291 -4.95 -2.48 -3.57
CA GLU A 291 -5.44 -2.11 -4.90
C GLU A 291 -4.59 -1.00 -5.56
N GLU A 292 -4.17 -0.01 -4.77
CA GLU A 292 -3.30 1.09 -5.23
C GLU A 292 -1.87 0.59 -5.50
N ILE A 293 -1.36 -0.33 -4.67
CA ILE A 293 -0.08 -1.01 -4.91
C ILE A 293 -0.12 -1.82 -6.21
N ILE A 294 -1.21 -2.57 -6.47
CA ILE A 294 -1.39 -3.31 -7.73
C ILE A 294 -1.45 -2.34 -8.91
N THR A 295 -2.18 -1.23 -8.78
CA THR A 295 -2.24 -0.20 -9.83
C THR A 295 -0.86 0.41 -10.10
N PHE A 296 -0.08 0.68 -9.06
CA PHE A 296 1.31 1.11 -9.19
C PHE A 296 2.20 0.06 -9.88
N PHE A 297 2.07 -1.23 -9.55
CA PHE A 297 2.84 -2.29 -10.20
C PHE A 297 2.49 -2.49 -11.68
N GLU A 298 1.26 -2.14 -12.08
CA GLU A 298 0.84 -2.15 -13.48
C GLU A 298 1.36 -0.93 -14.25
N THR A 299 1.36 0.25 -13.63
CA THR A 299 1.58 1.53 -14.32
C THR A 299 2.96 2.13 -14.13
N GLY A 300 3.64 1.79 -13.04
CA GLY A 300 4.84 2.49 -12.55
C GLY A 300 4.55 3.89 -11.98
N THR A 301 3.28 4.30 -11.88
CA THR A 301 2.89 5.64 -11.40
C THR A 301 2.50 5.57 -9.93
N PRO A 302 3.25 6.24 -9.03
CA PRO A 302 2.97 6.16 -7.61
C PRO A 302 1.75 7.03 -7.24
N PRO A 303 0.84 6.54 -6.36
CA PRO A 303 -0.33 7.31 -5.90
C PRO A 303 0.02 8.41 -4.90
N VAL A 304 1.24 8.38 -4.34
CA VAL A 304 1.83 9.39 -3.46
C VAL A 304 3.22 9.70 -4.00
N SER A 305 3.53 10.98 -4.20
CA SER A 305 4.80 11.38 -4.81
C SER A 305 5.95 11.33 -3.81
N SER A 306 7.19 11.22 -4.33
CA SER A 306 8.39 11.25 -3.50
C SER A 306 8.52 12.54 -2.70
N GLU A 307 8.08 13.66 -3.28
CA GLU A 307 8.12 14.98 -2.64
C GLU A 307 7.22 15.00 -1.40
N GLU A 308 6.00 14.45 -1.48
CA GLU A 308 5.10 14.37 -0.34
C GLU A 308 5.66 13.45 0.76
N THR A 309 6.18 12.28 0.39
CA THR A 309 6.80 11.36 1.36
C THR A 309 8.03 11.99 2.06
N LEU A 310 8.86 12.73 1.33
CA LEU A 310 10.00 13.46 1.90
C LEU A 310 9.55 14.59 2.82
N GLU A 311 8.50 15.32 2.46
CA GLU A 311 7.94 16.36 3.32
C GLU A 311 7.36 15.78 4.62
N ILE A 312 6.75 14.60 4.59
CA ILE A 312 6.31 13.88 5.80
C ILE A 312 7.51 13.55 6.71
N CYS A 313 8.62 13.09 6.13
CA CYS A 313 9.84 12.81 6.88
C CYS A 313 10.42 14.09 7.51
N ALA A 314 10.44 15.19 6.76
CA ALA A 314 10.88 16.50 7.24
C ALA A 314 9.95 17.03 8.35
N PHE A 315 8.63 16.84 8.22
CA PHE A 315 7.64 17.18 9.23
C PHE A 315 7.91 16.44 10.54
N ILE A 316 8.15 15.13 10.47
CA ILE A 316 8.45 14.31 11.65
C ILE A 316 9.73 14.79 12.34
N GLU A 317 10.83 14.95 11.59
CA GLU A 317 12.10 15.39 12.18
C GLU A 317 12.01 16.80 12.77
N ALA A 318 11.30 17.72 12.11
CA ALA A 318 11.06 19.06 12.63
C ALA A 318 10.17 19.04 13.88
N ALA A 319 9.20 18.13 13.98
CA ALA A 319 8.38 17.96 15.18
C ALA A 319 9.22 17.42 16.35
N ASP A 320 10.11 16.47 16.09
CA ASP A 320 11.06 15.95 17.09
C ASP A 320 12.03 17.03 17.55
N GLU A 321 12.53 17.87 16.63
CA GLU A 321 13.36 19.02 16.97
C GLU A 321 12.59 20.06 17.79
N SER A 322 11.35 20.35 17.44
CA SER A 322 10.49 21.26 18.21
C SER A 322 10.33 20.77 19.66
N LYS A 323 10.12 19.46 19.85
CA LYS A 323 10.09 18.84 21.19
C LYS A 323 11.41 19.04 21.94
N ARG A 324 12.56 18.81 21.29
CA ARG A 324 13.90 19.07 21.89
C ARG A 324 14.07 20.53 22.29
N GLN A 325 13.48 21.45 21.52
CA GLN A 325 13.50 22.89 21.77
C GLN A 325 12.33 23.39 22.63
N GLN A 326 11.66 22.51 23.38
CA GLN A 326 10.57 22.87 24.30
C GLN A 326 9.39 23.58 23.60
N GLY A 327 9.03 23.12 22.40
CA GLY A 327 7.87 23.60 21.65
C GLY A 327 8.14 24.86 20.82
N LYS A 328 9.40 25.23 20.57
CA LYS A 328 9.69 26.31 19.60
C LYS A 328 9.29 25.88 18.19
N PRO A 329 8.77 26.79 17.35
CA PRO A 329 8.52 26.50 15.94
C PRO A 329 9.82 26.14 15.21
N VAL A 330 9.79 25.06 14.42
CA VAL A 330 10.92 24.59 13.61
C VAL A 330 10.49 24.54 12.14
N SER A 331 11.28 25.14 11.26
CA SER A 331 11.06 25.06 9.81
C SER A 331 11.40 23.66 9.28
N LEU A 332 10.64 23.19 8.29
CA LEU A 332 10.96 21.94 7.61
C LEU A 332 12.22 22.10 6.75
N ILE A 333 12.99 21.01 6.64
CA ILE A 333 14.07 20.89 5.65
C ILE A 333 13.43 20.86 4.26
N LYS A 334 13.95 21.67 3.33
CA LYS A 334 13.48 21.70 1.95
C LYS A 334 14.16 20.59 1.13
N ALA A 335 13.37 19.91 0.30
CA ALA A 335 13.84 18.90 -0.65
C ALA A 335 14.61 19.49 -1.83
#